data_AF-A0A2L2XAE0-F1
#
_entry.id   AF-A0A2L2XAE0-F1
#
_cell.length_a   1.000
_cell.length_b   1.000
_cell.length_c   1.000
_cell.angle_alpha   90.00
_cell.angle_beta   90.00
_cell.angle_gamma   90.00
#
_symmetry.space_group_name_H-M   'P 1'
#
loop_
_entity.id
_entity.type
_entity.pdbx_description
1 polymer ?
#
loop_
_entity_poly.entity_id
_entity_poly.type
_entity_poly.pdbx_seq_one_letter_code
_entity_poly.pdbx_strand_id
1 'polypeptide(L)'
;MEGNKVCISSAIKCCPYCGMPQISCSCNKGCKINYPKCGQNQRPHTHKYFGFTELAGECNQHLHHFYGYTSQTIPKSNRHCHAIMVNTDSVENHRHDIGLTTESAVSIGKGKHIHIIKGVTTLNDNHTHDFIFTTLIEKNS
;
A
#
# COMPACT_ATOMS: atom_id res chain seq x y z
N MET A 1 20.90 -41.24 26.72
CA MET A 1 20.32 -41.31 25.37
C MET A 1 18.83 -41.08 25.52
N GLU A 2 18.38 -39.84 25.34
CA GLU A 2 16.95 -39.50 25.31
C GLU A 2 16.65 -38.93 23.94
N GLY A 3 15.71 -39.58 23.26
CA GLY A 3 15.51 -39.50 21.83
C GLY A 3 15.01 -38.15 21.33
N ASN A 4 15.53 -37.76 20.17
CA ASN A 4 14.92 -36.74 19.31
C ASN A 4 13.49 -37.15 18.96
N LYS A 5 12.51 -36.48 19.58
CA LYS A 5 11.14 -36.50 19.09
C LYS A 5 11.06 -35.53 17.91
N VAL A 6 11.08 -36.09 16.71
CA VAL A 6 10.71 -35.40 15.47
C VAL A 6 9.20 -35.17 15.51
N CYS A 7 8.77 -33.92 15.70
CA CYS A 7 7.37 -33.55 15.52
C CYS A 7 7.07 -33.43 14.03
N ILE A 8 6.55 -34.51 13.46
CA ILE A 8 5.85 -34.53 12.17
C ILE A 8 4.37 -34.25 12.43
N SER A 9 3.91 -33.01 12.22
CA SER A 9 2.52 -32.74 11.78
C SER A 9 2.34 -31.32 11.22
N SER A 10 1.89 -31.30 9.96
CA SER A 10 0.88 -30.42 9.36
C SER A 10 0.79 -28.95 9.79
N ALA A 11 1.17 -28.07 8.84
CA ALA A 11 0.89 -26.63 8.78
C ALA A 11 1.44 -25.79 9.94
N ILE A 12 2.65 -25.26 9.74
CA ILE A 12 3.15 -24.10 10.48
C ILE A 12 2.13 -22.97 10.26
N LYS A 13 1.26 -22.71 11.24
CA LYS A 13 0.45 -21.50 11.24
C LYS A 13 1.42 -20.34 11.43
N CYS A 14 1.58 -19.50 10.41
CA CYS A 14 2.33 -18.26 10.53
C CYS A 14 1.44 -17.21 11.18
N CYS A 15 2.00 -16.35 12.02
CA CYS A 15 1.28 -15.18 12.52
C CYS A 15 0.86 -14.29 11.34
N PRO A 16 -0.43 -13.94 11.17
CA PRO A 16 -0.89 -13.13 10.03
C PRO A 16 -0.33 -11.70 10.07
N TYR A 17 0.29 -11.29 11.19
CA TYR A 17 0.85 -9.96 11.39
C TYR A 17 2.36 -9.88 11.13
N CYS A 18 3.09 -10.99 11.22
CA CYS A 18 4.56 -10.99 11.06
C CYS A 18 5.14 -12.15 10.24
N GLY A 19 4.34 -13.13 9.81
CA GLY A 19 4.79 -14.21 8.94
C GLY A 19 5.69 -15.27 9.60
N MET A 20 6.00 -15.15 10.89
CA MET A 20 6.89 -16.09 11.59
C MET A 20 6.17 -17.37 12.03
N PRO A 21 6.87 -18.54 12.04
CA PRO A 21 6.35 -19.80 12.56
C PRO A 21 5.89 -19.68 14.02
N GLN A 22 4.64 -20.07 14.32
CA GLN A 22 4.12 -20.12 15.69
C GLN A 22 4.75 -21.30 16.46
N ILE A 23 6.00 -21.17 16.90
CA ILE A 23 6.59 -22.13 17.85
C ILE A 23 6.77 -21.53 19.25
N SER A 24 6.77 -20.21 19.43
CA SER A 24 6.75 -19.64 20.78
C SER A 24 6.40 -18.16 20.80
N CYS A 25 5.12 -17.83 20.98
CA CYS A 25 4.73 -16.53 21.51
C CYS A 25 3.67 -16.72 22.59
N SER A 26 4.10 -17.24 23.74
CA SER A 26 3.42 -16.93 24.99
C SER A 26 3.79 -15.48 25.32
N CYS A 27 2.86 -14.55 25.05
CA CYS A 27 2.96 -13.16 25.48
C CYS A 27 2.87 -13.10 27.01
N ASN A 28 3.95 -13.50 27.68
CA ASN A 28 4.11 -13.38 29.12
C ASN A 28 5.06 -12.22 29.42
N LYS A 29 4.68 -11.45 30.44
CA LYS A 29 5.16 -10.13 30.88
C LYS A 29 6.68 -10.00 31.13
N GLY A 30 7.54 -10.21 30.13
CA GLY A 30 8.99 -10.19 30.33
C GLY A 30 9.88 -10.09 29.08
N CYS A 31 9.33 -9.83 27.89
CA CYS A 31 10.17 -9.67 26.69
C CYS A 31 10.90 -8.30 26.72
N LYS A 32 12.19 -8.29 27.09
CA LYS A 32 13.07 -7.10 27.11
C LYS A 32 13.73 -6.80 25.76
N ILE A 33 13.16 -7.29 24.67
CA ILE A 33 13.52 -6.86 23.32
C ILE A 33 12.61 -5.68 22.98
N ASN A 34 13.18 -4.48 22.96
CA ASN A 34 12.47 -3.26 22.57
C ASN A 34 12.27 -3.27 21.04
N TYR A 35 11.47 -4.22 20.54
CA TYR A 35 10.96 -4.14 19.19
C TYR A 35 10.01 -2.94 19.16
N PRO A 36 10.15 -2.01 18.19
CA PRO A 36 9.17 -0.96 18.01
C PRO A 36 7.81 -1.65 17.89
N LYS A 37 6.93 -1.37 18.85
CA LYS A 37 5.62 -2.03 18.96
C LYS A 37 4.97 -2.09 17.58
N CYS A 38 4.72 -3.30 17.09
CA CYS A 38 4.09 -3.52 15.79
C CYS A 38 2.84 -2.61 15.68
N GLY A 39 2.87 -1.64 14.76
CA GLY A 39 1.71 -0.81 14.39
C GLY A 39 1.17 0.24 15.38
N GLN A 40 1.83 0.56 16.50
CA GLN A 40 1.20 1.39 17.55
C GLN A 40 1.29 2.92 17.37
N ASN A 41 1.90 3.44 16.30
CA ASN A 41 2.06 4.90 16.11
C ASN A 41 1.48 5.45 14.79
N GLN A 42 0.86 4.63 13.94
CA GLN A 42 0.19 5.14 12.74
C GLN A 42 -1.30 5.26 13.06
N ARG A 43 -1.73 6.48 13.41
CA ARG A 43 -3.17 6.78 13.52
C ARG A 43 -3.84 6.45 12.18
N PRO A 44 -5.09 5.95 12.18
CA PRO A 44 -5.85 5.84 10.94
C PRO A 44 -5.90 7.21 10.25
N HIS A 45 -5.37 7.27 9.03
CA HIS A 45 -5.38 8.47 8.22
C HIS A 45 -5.61 8.14 6.75
N THR A 46 -5.87 9.17 5.98
CA THR A 46 -5.95 9.13 4.52
C THR A 46 -5.03 10.20 3.95
N HIS A 47 -4.55 9.97 2.74
CA HIS A 47 -3.87 11.00 1.98
C HIS A 47 -4.73 11.49 0.83
N LYS A 48 -4.64 12.79 0.55
CA LYS A 48 -5.12 13.35 -0.72
C LYS A 48 -4.13 12.99 -1.83
N TYR A 49 -4.62 12.85 -3.04
CA TYR A 49 -3.78 12.78 -4.22
C TYR A 49 -4.42 13.50 -5.40
N PHE A 50 -3.57 13.96 -6.30
CA PHE A 50 -3.88 14.41 -7.64
C PHE A 50 -2.79 13.85 -8.54
N GLY A 51 -3.16 13.44 -9.74
CA GLY A 51 -2.23 12.91 -10.72
C GLY A 51 -2.77 13.06 -12.13
N PHE A 52 -1.88 12.77 -13.06
CA PHE A 52 -2.18 12.68 -14.48
C PHE A 52 -1.52 11.42 -15.02
N THR A 53 -2.08 10.89 -16.09
CA THR A 53 -1.45 9.83 -16.86
C THR A 53 -0.40 10.39 -17.82
N GLU A 54 0.49 9.54 -18.29
CA GLU A 54 1.37 9.85 -19.41
C GLU A 54 0.58 9.88 -20.73
N LEU A 55 1.13 10.53 -21.76
CA LEU A 55 0.51 10.56 -23.08
C LEU A 55 0.45 9.16 -23.69
N ALA A 56 -0.72 8.74 -24.15
CA ALA A 56 -0.90 7.48 -24.88
C ALA A 56 -2.02 7.60 -25.93
N GLY A 57 -2.18 6.57 -26.74
CA GLY A 57 -3.06 6.54 -27.90
C GLY A 57 -2.27 6.70 -29.21
N GLU A 58 -2.54 5.84 -30.21
CA GLU A 58 -1.78 5.86 -31.48
C GLU A 58 -2.18 7.04 -32.37
N CYS A 59 -3.48 7.14 -32.68
CA CYS A 59 -4.04 8.18 -33.55
C CYS A 59 -4.71 9.33 -32.77
N ASN A 60 -4.81 9.18 -31.45
CA ASN A 60 -5.49 10.11 -30.57
C ASN A 60 -4.68 10.27 -29.28
N GLN A 61 -3.52 10.93 -29.37
CA GLN A 61 -2.65 11.11 -28.21
C GLN A 61 -3.28 12.08 -27.21
N HIS A 62 -3.54 11.59 -26.00
CA HIS A 62 -4.04 12.41 -24.92
C HIS A 62 -3.56 11.88 -23.57
N LEU A 63 -3.93 12.59 -22.52
CA LEU A 63 -3.69 12.20 -21.14
C LEU A 63 -4.97 12.44 -20.34
N HIS A 64 -4.99 11.85 -19.15
CA HIS A 64 -6.12 11.89 -18.24
C HIS A 64 -5.70 12.49 -16.89
N HIS A 65 -6.61 13.20 -16.24
CA HIS A 65 -6.44 13.69 -14.87
C HIS A 65 -7.27 12.88 -13.88
N PHE A 66 -6.81 12.82 -12.64
CA PHE A 66 -7.58 12.23 -11.54
C PHE A 66 -7.19 12.83 -10.19
N TYR A 67 -8.12 12.80 -9.24
CA TYR A 67 -7.92 13.27 -7.88
C TYR A 67 -8.77 12.48 -6.91
N GLY A 68 -8.34 12.41 -5.65
CA GLY A 68 -9.10 11.68 -4.64
C GLY A 68 -8.41 11.57 -3.30
N TYR A 69 -8.90 10.62 -2.51
CA TYR A 69 -8.35 10.24 -1.22
C TYR A 69 -8.01 8.76 -1.23
N THR A 70 -6.95 8.38 -0.54
CA THR A 70 -6.63 6.97 -0.32
C THR A 70 -7.64 6.34 0.64
N SER A 71 -7.70 5.00 0.68
CA SER A 71 -8.35 4.29 1.78
C SER A 71 -7.75 4.65 3.13
N GLN A 72 -8.38 4.19 4.21
CA GLN A 72 -7.72 4.14 5.51
C GLN A 72 -6.46 3.27 5.46
N THR A 73 -5.58 3.51 6.43
CA THR A 73 -4.33 2.79 6.68
C THR A 73 -4.50 1.27 6.64
N ILE A 74 -3.71 0.59 5.81
CA ILE A 74 -3.58 -0.88 5.75
C ILE A 74 -2.25 -1.27 6.41
N PRO A 75 -2.26 -1.97 7.56
CA PRO A 75 -1.03 -2.35 8.26
C PRO A 75 -0.13 -3.29 7.46
N LYS A 76 1.19 -3.04 7.45
CA LYS A 76 2.21 -3.92 6.87
C LYS A 76 3.44 -3.97 7.79
N SER A 77 3.62 -5.04 8.57
CA SER A 77 4.78 -5.24 9.47
C SER A 77 5.24 -3.94 10.17
N ASN A 78 6.31 -3.27 9.70
CA ASN A 78 6.87 -2.05 10.28
C ASN A 78 6.43 -0.72 9.61
N ARG A 79 5.50 -0.76 8.66
CA ARG A 79 4.94 0.40 7.92
C ARG A 79 3.44 0.21 7.65
N HIS A 80 2.90 1.05 6.79
CA HIS A 80 1.55 0.92 6.25
C HIS A 80 1.52 1.31 4.78
N CYS A 81 0.44 0.92 4.12
CA CYS A 81 0.08 1.37 2.78
C CYS A 81 -1.40 1.77 2.78
N HIS A 82 -1.90 2.19 1.63
CA HIS A 82 -3.31 2.47 1.40
C HIS A 82 -3.75 1.84 0.08
N ALA A 83 -5.05 1.71 -0.13
CA ALA A 83 -5.64 1.38 -1.42
C ALA A 83 -6.11 2.66 -2.13
N ILE A 84 -6.11 2.62 -3.46
CA ILE A 84 -6.64 3.65 -4.35
C ILE A 84 -7.59 2.96 -5.31
N MET A 85 -8.77 3.54 -5.47
CA MET A 85 -9.75 3.20 -6.50
C MET A 85 -10.30 4.51 -7.04
N VAL A 86 -10.00 4.85 -8.29
CA VAL A 86 -10.40 6.13 -8.88
C VAL A 86 -10.62 5.98 -10.38
N ASN A 87 -11.54 6.77 -10.91
CA ASN A 87 -11.73 6.92 -12.34
C ASN A 87 -11.02 8.19 -12.79
N THR A 88 -10.44 8.17 -13.97
CA THR A 88 -9.96 9.40 -14.59
C THR A 88 -11.11 10.29 -15.06
N ASP A 89 -10.79 11.53 -15.39
CA ASP A 89 -11.64 12.37 -16.24
C ASP A 89 -11.91 11.70 -17.59
N SER A 90 -12.93 12.20 -18.28
CA SER A 90 -13.23 11.78 -19.64
C SER A 90 -12.56 12.71 -20.63
N VAL A 91 -11.74 12.16 -21.52
CA VAL A 91 -11.07 12.85 -22.62
C VAL A 91 -11.35 12.04 -23.88
N GLU A 92 -11.69 12.72 -24.98
CA GLU A 92 -11.99 12.05 -26.27
C GLU A 92 -12.98 10.87 -26.13
N ASN A 93 -14.06 11.10 -25.39
CA ASN A 93 -15.18 10.18 -25.15
C ASN A 93 -14.87 8.89 -24.38
N HIS A 94 -13.71 8.74 -23.73
CA HIS A 94 -13.45 7.63 -22.82
C HIS A 94 -12.71 8.08 -21.56
N ARG A 95 -12.58 7.15 -20.62
CA ARG A 95 -11.92 7.31 -19.32
C ARG A 95 -11.31 5.98 -18.93
N HIS A 96 -10.37 5.98 -18.00
CA HIS A 96 -9.83 4.75 -17.44
C HIS A 96 -10.05 4.65 -15.93
N ASP A 97 -9.86 3.44 -15.41
CA ASP A 97 -9.90 3.15 -13.99
C ASP A 97 -8.49 2.86 -13.47
N ILE A 98 -8.25 3.23 -12.22
CA ILE A 98 -7.02 2.98 -11.48
C ILE A 98 -7.39 2.28 -10.18
N GLY A 99 -6.88 1.07 -9.98
CA GLY A 99 -7.06 0.26 -8.77
C GLY A 99 -5.74 -0.34 -8.30
N LEU A 100 -5.20 0.11 -7.17
CA LEU A 100 -3.90 -0.36 -6.65
C LEU A 100 -3.73 -0.15 -5.15
N THR A 101 -2.66 -0.73 -4.60
CA THR A 101 -2.15 -0.40 -3.26
C THR A 101 -0.89 0.43 -3.35
N THR A 102 -0.78 1.46 -2.51
CA THR A 102 0.40 2.32 -2.47
C THR A 102 1.65 1.54 -2.03
N GLU A 103 2.81 2.03 -2.47
CA GLU A 103 4.08 1.54 -1.96
C GLU A 103 4.32 1.94 -0.50
N SER A 104 5.44 1.50 0.08
CA SER A 104 5.83 1.88 1.43
C SER A 104 5.98 3.40 1.57
N ALA A 105 5.55 3.93 2.71
CA ALA A 105 5.69 5.35 3.04
C ALA A 105 7.15 5.83 2.91
N VAL A 106 7.35 6.95 2.23
CA VAL A 106 8.62 7.67 2.09
C VAL A 106 8.60 8.86 3.04
N SER A 107 9.51 8.88 4.03
CA SER A 107 9.59 9.99 4.98
C SER A 107 10.14 11.24 4.30
N ILE A 108 9.51 12.38 4.60
CA ILE A 108 9.96 13.71 4.17
C ILE A 108 10.41 14.58 5.36
N GLY A 109 10.64 13.95 6.52
CA GLY A 109 11.05 14.61 7.76
C GLY A 109 9.87 15.13 8.62
N LYS A 110 10.19 15.54 9.85
CA LYS A 110 9.24 16.09 10.84
C LYS A 110 8.00 15.20 11.09
N GLY A 111 8.18 13.89 11.03
CA GLY A 111 7.09 12.92 11.23
C GLY A 111 6.09 12.84 10.07
N LYS A 112 6.40 13.43 8.91
CA LYS A 112 5.56 13.38 7.71
C LYS A 112 6.09 12.37 6.69
N HIS A 113 5.17 11.82 5.91
CA HIS A 113 5.47 10.93 4.79
C HIS A 113 4.51 11.15 3.62
N ILE A 114 4.94 10.65 2.47
CA ILE A 114 4.14 10.50 1.26
C ILE A 114 4.22 9.04 0.79
N HIS A 115 3.35 8.66 -0.12
CA HIS A 115 3.47 7.41 -0.86
C HIS A 115 3.75 7.72 -2.33
N ILE A 116 4.64 6.94 -2.95
CA ILE A 116 4.86 6.94 -4.39
C ILE A 116 3.96 5.87 -5.00
N ILE A 117 3.38 6.19 -6.15
CA ILE A 117 2.49 5.32 -6.89
C ILE A 117 2.93 5.31 -8.34
N LYS A 118 3.04 4.11 -8.91
CA LYS A 118 3.27 3.86 -10.32
C LYS A 118 2.33 2.76 -10.78
N GLY A 119 1.89 2.81 -12.01
CA GLY A 119 1.05 1.76 -12.56
C GLY A 119 0.57 2.08 -13.96
N VAL A 120 -0.34 1.25 -14.42
CA VAL A 120 -1.02 1.36 -15.71
C VAL A 120 -2.52 1.40 -15.46
N THR A 121 -3.24 2.18 -16.26
CA THR A 121 -4.70 2.24 -16.20
C THR A 121 -5.35 0.95 -16.73
N THR A 122 -6.65 0.78 -16.52
CA THR A 122 -7.40 -0.28 -17.23
C THR A 122 -7.39 -0.06 -18.73
N LEU A 123 -7.54 -1.12 -19.53
CA LEU A 123 -7.70 -1.01 -20.98
C LEU A 123 -9.08 -0.39 -21.31
N ASN A 124 -9.10 0.72 -22.05
CA ASN A 124 -10.28 1.31 -22.64
C ASN A 124 -9.92 1.99 -23.97
N ASP A 125 -10.86 2.07 -24.90
CA ASP A 125 -10.63 2.63 -26.25
C ASP A 125 -9.35 2.09 -26.93
N ASN A 126 -9.11 0.78 -26.78
CA ASN A 126 -7.98 0.05 -27.33
C ASN A 126 -6.57 0.52 -26.86
N HIS A 127 -6.45 1.25 -25.75
CA HIS A 127 -5.15 1.58 -25.16
C HIS A 127 -5.19 1.72 -23.63
N THR A 128 -4.02 1.93 -23.05
CA THR A 128 -3.80 2.16 -21.62
C THR A 128 -2.86 3.34 -21.46
N HIS A 129 -2.82 3.92 -20.26
CA HIS A 129 -1.80 4.90 -19.92
C HIS A 129 -0.99 4.46 -18.71
N ASP A 130 0.32 4.68 -18.79
CA ASP A 130 1.17 4.66 -17.62
C ASP A 130 0.93 5.91 -16.76
N PHE A 131 1.22 5.83 -15.48
CA PHE A 131 1.20 6.97 -14.58
C PHE A 131 2.21 6.85 -13.45
N ILE A 132 2.67 7.99 -12.97
CA ILE A 132 3.46 8.13 -11.75
C ILE A 132 3.01 9.37 -10.99
N PHE A 133 2.68 9.21 -9.71
CA PHE A 133 2.33 10.33 -8.85
C PHE A 133 2.66 10.04 -7.39
N THR A 134 2.52 11.06 -6.55
CA THR A 134 2.67 10.96 -5.11
C THR A 134 1.41 11.39 -4.40
N THR A 135 1.15 10.80 -3.24
CA THR A 135 0.17 11.39 -2.33
C THR A 135 0.66 12.72 -1.78
N LEU A 136 -0.26 13.61 -1.44
CA LEU A 136 0.03 14.78 -0.62
C LEU A 136 0.29 14.35 0.83
N ILE A 137 0.93 15.23 1.59
CA ILE A 137 1.13 15.03 3.03
C ILE A 137 -0.20 14.93 3.77
N GLU A 138 -0.24 14.15 4.84
CA GLU A 138 -1.38 14.13 5.76
C GLU A 138 -1.65 15.56 6.26
N LYS A 139 -2.93 15.95 6.33
CA LYS A 139 -3.32 17.23 6.93
C LYS A 139 -3.05 17.15 8.43
N ASN A 140 -2.36 18.14 9.00
CA ASN A 140 -2.28 18.27 10.45
C ASN A 140 -3.71 18.40 11.00
N SER A 141 -4.12 17.44 11.83
CA SER A 141 -5.36 17.51 12.62
C SER A 141 -5.30 18.61 13.66
#